data_AF-A0A6M3JZ04-F1
#
_entry.id   AF-A0A6M3JZ04-F1
#
_cell.length_a   1.000
_cell.length_b   1.000
_cell.length_c   1.000
_cell.angle_alpha   90.00
_cell.angle_beta   90.00
_cell.angle_gamma   90.00
#
_symmetry.space_group_name_H-M   'P 1'
#
loop_
_entity.id
_entity.type
_entity.pdbx_description
1 polymer ?
#
loop_
_entity_poly.entity_id
_entity_poly.type
_entity_poly.pdbx_seq_one_letter_code
_entity_poly.pdbx_strand_id
1 'polypeptide(L)'
;MHTTELSRFDVAVIGGGIVGSSVAYHLLEDNPQLSVAVIEPDPSYEFASTPRASGGCRVQFTCPENIAMSLYSIEFIKKFDAVMSAGGHAAQAGWVEGGYLFLVAPEHTAALEK
;
A
#
# COMPACT_ATOMS: atom_id res chain seq x y z
N MET A 1 -33.86 -4.09 -22.83
CA MET A 1 -33.25 -2.84 -22.32
C MET A 1 -32.91 -3.07 -20.87
N HIS A 2 -31.63 -3.21 -20.52
CA HIS A 2 -31.20 -3.20 -19.12
C HIS A 2 -31.15 -1.74 -18.67
N THR A 3 -32.06 -1.36 -17.79
CA THR A 3 -31.98 -0.09 -17.09
C THR A 3 -30.85 -0.22 -16.09
N THR A 4 -29.71 0.41 -16.35
CA THR A 4 -28.61 0.44 -15.39
C THR A 4 -29.05 1.33 -14.23
N GLU A 5 -29.29 0.75 -13.05
CA GLU A 5 -29.43 1.58 -11.84
C GLU A 5 -28.10 2.29 -11.60
N LEU A 6 -28.18 3.61 -11.41
CA LEU A 6 -27.02 4.43 -11.07
C LEU A 6 -26.68 4.20 -9.60
N SER A 7 -25.70 3.35 -9.33
CA SER A 7 -25.11 3.23 -8.00
C SER A 7 -24.42 4.54 -7.62
N ARG A 8 -24.77 5.10 -6.46
CA ARG A 8 -24.10 6.26 -5.87
C ARG A 8 -23.16 5.78 -4.77
N PHE A 9 -21.97 6.37 -4.74
CA PHE A 9 -20.95 6.15 -3.72
C PHE A 9 -20.47 7.51 -3.21
N ASP A 10 -20.10 7.58 -1.94
CA ASP A 10 -19.51 8.78 -1.34
C ASP A 10 -18.10 9.03 -1.89
N VAL A 11 -17.35 7.95 -2.16
CA VAL A 11 -16.00 7.99 -2.71
C VAL A 11 -15.82 6.94 -3.80
N ALA A 12 -15.26 7.35 -4.94
CA ALA A 12 -14.79 6.44 -5.99
C ALA A 12 -13.26 6.47 -6.06
N VAL A 13 -12.63 5.31 -5.87
CA VAL A 13 -11.19 5.10 -5.96
C VAL A 13 -10.88 4.42 -7.29
N ILE A 14 -10.07 5.07 -8.13
CA ILE A 14 -9.71 4.54 -9.45
C ILE A 14 -8.36 3.82 -9.34
N GLY A 15 -8.36 2.52 -9.59
CA GLY A 15 -7.26 1.59 -9.38
C GLY A 15 -7.39 0.84 -8.05
N GLY A 16 -7.36 -0.49 -8.10
CA GLY A 16 -7.51 -1.36 -6.92
C GLY A 16 -6.20 -1.88 -6.34
N GLY A 17 -5.05 -1.56 -6.95
CA GLY A 17 -3.74 -1.93 -6.42
C GLY A 17 -3.49 -1.41 -5.00
N ILE A 18 -2.30 -1.66 -4.44
CA ILE A 18 -2.01 -1.43 -3.01
C ILE A 18 -2.40 -0.02 -2.53
N VAL A 19 -2.18 1.01 -3.35
CA VAL A 19 -2.51 2.39 -3.01
C VAL A 19 -4.03 2.57 -2.90
N GLY A 20 -4.78 2.17 -3.92
CA GLY A 20 -6.24 2.33 -3.92
C GLY A 20 -6.93 1.48 -2.85
N SER A 21 -6.46 0.25 -2.66
CA SER A 21 -6.92 -0.62 -1.56
C SER A 21 -6.61 -0.03 -0.19
N SER A 22 -5.41 0.52 0.02
CA SER A 22 -5.03 1.18 1.27
C SER A 22 -5.88 2.43 1.56
N VAL A 23 -6.16 3.24 0.53
CA VAL A 23 -7.05 4.39 0.65
C VAL A 23 -8.46 3.96 1.06
N ALA A 24 -9.03 2.96 0.38
CA ALA A 24 -10.37 2.47 0.71
C ALA A 24 -10.44 1.89 2.14
N TYR A 25 -9.42 1.13 2.55
CA TYR A 25 -9.30 0.60 3.90
C TYR A 25 -9.31 1.72 4.95
N HIS A 26 -8.41 2.70 4.83
CA HIS A 26 -8.29 3.77 5.84
C HIS A 26 -9.49 4.72 5.85
N LEU A 27 -10.14 4.95 4.69
CA LEU A 27 -11.41 5.71 4.66
C LEU A 27 -12.50 5.00 5.46
N LEU A 28 -12.63 3.68 5.31
CA LEU A 28 -13.63 2.90 6.04
C LEU A 28 -13.25 2.66 7.51
N GLU A 29 -11.95 2.65 7.83
CA GLU A 29 -11.46 2.64 9.21
C GLU A 29 -11.84 3.94 9.95
N ASP A 30 -11.65 5.09 9.31
CA ASP A 30 -11.97 6.41 9.87
C ASP A 30 -13.49 6.66 9.93
N ASN A 31 -14.21 6.32 8.85
CA ASN A 31 -15.66 6.43 8.79
C ASN A 31 -16.33 5.20 8.15
N PRO A 32 -16.77 4.24 8.99
CA PRO A 32 -17.43 3.01 8.52
C PRO A 32 -18.76 3.22 7.80
N GLN A 33 -19.34 4.42 7.84
CA GLN A 33 -20.61 4.73 7.16
C GLN A 33 -20.41 5.14 5.69
N LEU A 34 -19.17 5.40 5.25
CA LEU A 34 -18.89 5.74 3.86
C LEU A 34 -19.20 4.56 2.93
N SER A 35 -19.81 4.88 1.80
CA SER A 35 -19.89 3.99 0.65
C SER A 35 -18.71 4.25 -0.28
N VAL A 36 -17.79 3.30 -0.38
CA VAL A 36 -16.57 3.40 -1.20
C VAL A 36 -16.62 2.41 -2.35
N ALA A 37 -16.46 2.89 -3.58
CA ALA A 37 -16.27 2.06 -4.76
C ALA A 37 -14.80 2.03 -5.17
N VAL A 38 -14.19 0.85 -5.21
CA VAL A 38 -12.86 0.64 -5.80
C VAL A 38 -13.04 0.11 -7.21
N ILE A 39 -12.51 0.83 -8.19
CA ILE A 39 -12.69 0.54 -9.61
C ILE A 39 -11.35 0.13 -10.19
N GLU A 40 -11.16 -1.17 -10.38
CA GLU A 40 -9.97 -1.74 -11.01
C GLU A 40 -10.34 -2.27 -12.41
N PRO A 41 -9.68 -1.81 -13.48
CA PRO A 41 -9.92 -2.33 -14.83
C PRO A 41 -9.61 -3.82 -14.98
N ASP A 42 -8.65 -4.36 -14.24
CA ASP A 42 -8.30 -5.77 -14.23
C ASP A 42 -8.51 -6.42 -12.85
N PRO A 43 -9.64 -7.10 -12.60
CA PRO A 43 -9.95 -7.69 -11.31
C PRO A 43 -9.02 -8.86 -10.93
N SER A 44 -8.23 -9.39 -11.88
CA SER A 44 -7.20 -10.39 -11.58
C SER A 44 -5.91 -9.78 -11.04
N TYR A 45 -5.76 -8.45 -11.14
CA TYR A 45 -4.53 -7.72 -10.83
C TYR A 45 -3.30 -8.15 -11.64
N GLU A 46 -3.46 -8.94 -12.71
CA GLU A 46 -2.38 -9.37 -13.60
C GLU A 46 -1.56 -8.18 -14.08
N PHE A 47 -2.21 -7.07 -14.42
CA PHE A 47 -1.58 -5.86 -14.94
C PHE A 47 -1.19 -4.82 -13.89
N ALA A 48 -1.53 -5.03 -12.63
CA ALA A 48 -1.22 -4.09 -11.56
C ALA A 48 0.28 -4.04 -11.24
N SER A 49 0.76 -2.90 -10.74
CA SER A 49 2.16 -2.74 -10.34
C SER A 49 2.50 -3.49 -9.06
N THR A 50 1.55 -3.62 -8.13
CA THR A 50 1.76 -4.24 -6.81
C THR A 50 2.26 -5.68 -6.90
N PRO A 51 1.62 -6.61 -7.65
CA PRO A 51 2.09 -7.98 -7.71
C PRO A 51 3.44 -8.14 -8.44
N ARG A 52 3.84 -7.12 -9.22
CA ARG A 52 5.08 -7.10 -10.01
C ARG A 52 6.25 -6.42 -9.28
N ALA A 53 6.00 -5.83 -8.11
CA ALA A 53 7.04 -5.16 -7.35
C ALA A 53 8.03 -6.18 -6.77
N SER A 54 9.33 -5.84 -6.77
CA SER A 54 10.36 -6.63 -6.09
C SER A 54 10.27 -6.59 -4.57
N GLY A 55 9.43 -5.69 -4.03
CA GLY A 55 9.26 -5.47 -2.60
C GLY A 55 10.36 -4.62 -1.95
N GLY A 56 10.41 -4.69 -0.62
CA GLY A 56 11.37 -3.99 0.24
C GLY A 56 10.86 -2.66 0.80
N CYS A 57 11.31 -2.32 2.02
CA CYS A 57 10.99 -1.05 2.69
C CYS A 57 12.24 -0.40 3.29
N ARG A 58 12.53 0.84 2.93
CA ARG A 58 13.67 1.62 3.43
C ARG A 58 13.22 2.93 4.03
N VAL A 59 14.09 3.56 4.81
CA VAL A 59 13.86 4.90 5.36
C VAL A 59 14.88 5.93 4.85
N GLN A 60 15.86 5.52 4.05
CA GLN A 60 16.89 6.39 3.48
C GLN A 60 16.31 7.25 2.35
N PHE A 61 15.80 8.43 2.71
CA PHE A 61 15.27 9.45 1.80
C PHE A 61 15.72 10.84 2.23
N THR A 62 15.81 11.77 1.26
CA THR A 62 16.15 13.17 1.55
C THR A 62 14.98 13.95 2.13
N CYS A 63 13.75 13.61 1.73
CA CYS A 63 12.55 14.32 2.18
C CYS A 63 12.02 13.70 3.49
N PRO A 64 11.80 14.50 4.55
CA PRO A 64 11.29 14.01 5.83
C PRO A 64 9.92 13.34 5.71
N GLU A 65 9.09 13.74 4.75
CA GLU A 65 7.78 13.16 4.49
C GLU A 65 7.90 11.70 4.02
N ASN A 66 8.89 11.39 3.19
CA ASN A 66 9.14 10.03 2.73
C ASN A 66 9.65 9.13 3.86
N ILE A 67 10.46 9.70 4.77
CA ILE A 67 10.90 9.01 5.98
C ILE A 67 9.69 8.70 6.87
N ALA A 68 8.83 9.70 7.11
CA ALA A 68 7.64 9.55 7.94
C ALA A 68 6.66 8.51 7.38
N MET A 69 6.36 8.58 6.08
CA MET A 69 5.52 7.58 5.40
C MET A 69 6.14 6.18 5.51
N SER A 70 7.45 6.04 5.34
CA SER A 70 8.12 4.74 5.41
C SER A 70 8.09 4.16 6.82
N LEU A 71 8.32 4.98 7.85
CA LEU A 71 8.22 4.55 9.25
C LEU A 71 6.80 4.09 9.59
N TYR A 72 5.79 4.85 9.16
CA TYR A 72 4.39 4.44 9.30
C TYR A 72 4.10 3.10 8.62
N SER A 73 4.49 2.95 7.36
CA SER A 73 4.26 1.73 6.58
C SER A 73 5.02 0.52 7.15
N ILE A 74 6.23 0.70 7.70
CA ILE A 74 6.98 -0.36 8.36
C ILE A 74 6.27 -0.85 9.62
N GLU A 75 5.76 0.06 10.45
CA GLU A 75 4.99 -0.33 11.64
C GLU A 75 3.69 -1.05 11.28
N PHE A 76 3.04 -0.64 10.19
CA PHE A 76 1.84 -1.32 9.68
C PHE A 76 2.15 -2.70 9.12
N ILE A 77 3.17 -2.85 8.26
CA ILE A 77 3.48 -4.14 7.61
C ILE A 77 3.92 -5.19 8.64
N LYS A 78 4.60 -4.78 9.72
CA LYS A 78 4.95 -5.65 10.86
C LYS A 78 3.72 -6.25 11.57
N LYS A 79 2.56 -5.59 11.47
CA LYS A 79 1.28 -6.01 12.08
C LYS A 79 0.27 -6.51 11.05
N PHE A 80 0.62 -6.50 9.77
CA PHE A 80 -0.32 -6.70 8.65
C PHE A 80 -1.15 -7.95 8.79
N ASP A 81 -0.51 -9.09 9.04
CA ASP A 81 -1.18 -10.39 9.12
C ASP A 81 -2.26 -10.39 10.21
N ALA A 82 -2.04 -9.70 11.34
CA ALA A 82 -3.02 -9.60 12.42
C ALA A 82 -4.15 -8.61 12.10
N VAL A 83 -3.85 -7.48 11.46
CA VAL A 83 -4.81 -6.40 11.20
C VAL A 83 -5.69 -6.70 9.97
N MET A 84 -5.14 -7.42 8.98
CA MET A 84 -5.76 -7.64 7.68
C MET A 84 -6.38 -9.03 7.51
N SER A 85 -6.27 -9.90 8.51
CA SER A 85 -6.98 -11.18 8.49
C SER A 85 -8.50 -10.94 8.60
N ALA A 86 -9.26 -11.45 7.63
CA ALA A 86 -10.69 -11.17 7.52
C ALA A 86 -11.48 -12.38 7.01
N GLY A 87 -12.71 -12.55 7.51
CA GLY A 87 -13.61 -13.61 7.04
C GLY A 87 -13.05 -15.02 7.16
N GLY A 88 -12.23 -15.28 8.19
CA GLY A 88 -11.55 -16.58 8.38
C GLY A 88 -10.33 -16.81 7.47
N HIS A 89 -9.97 -15.85 6.63
CA HIS A 89 -8.79 -15.91 5.78
C HIS A 89 -7.64 -15.15 6.43
N ALA A 90 -6.52 -15.85 6.64
CA ALA A 90 -5.32 -15.22 7.16
C ALA A 90 -4.68 -14.31 6.09
N ALA A 91 -4.31 -13.10 6.48
CA ALA A 91 -3.43 -12.26 5.68
C ALA A 91 -1.98 -12.76 5.77
N GLN A 92 -1.23 -12.61 4.67
CA GLN A 92 0.16 -13.05 4.56
C GLN A 92 0.98 -11.98 3.81
N ALA A 93 1.54 -11.02 4.54
CA ALA A 93 2.43 -10.01 3.96
C ALA A 93 3.79 -10.57 3.54
N GLY A 94 4.22 -11.69 4.14
CA GLY A 94 5.56 -12.25 3.91
C GLY A 94 6.69 -11.31 4.35
N TRP A 95 6.44 -10.48 5.36
CA TRP A 95 7.41 -9.50 5.84
C TRP A 95 8.64 -10.17 6.47
N VAL A 96 9.82 -9.77 6.00
CA VAL A 96 11.11 -10.15 6.58
C VAL A 96 11.95 -8.90 6.76
N GLU A 97 12.38 -8.63 8.00
CA GLU A 97 13.19 -7.46 8.32
C GLU A 97 14.66 -7.70 7.94
N GLY A 98 15.08 -7.18 6.78
CA GLY A 98 16.39 -7.47 6.17
C GLY A 98 17.37 -6.30 6.06
N GLY A 99 16.97 -5.08 6.40
CA GLY A 99 17.80 -3.88 6.18
C GLY A 99 18.09 -3.61 4.70
N TYR A 100 18.94 -2.60 4.42
CA TYR A 100 19.35 -2.22 3.07
C TYR A 100 20.88 -2.08 3.00
N LEU A 101 21.49 -2.67 1.96
CA LEU A 101 22.89 -2.45 1.60
C LEU A 101 22.95 -1.60 0.35
N PHE A 102 23.58 -0.43 0.45
CA PHE A 102 23.87 0.43 -0.69
C PHE A 102 25.34 0.31 -1.05
N LEU A 103 25.63 0.01 -2.32
CA LEU A 103 26.97 0.02 -2.87
C LEU A 103 27.13 1.29 -3.70
N VAL A 104 28.05 2.16 -3.30
CA VAL A 104 28.32 3.44 -3.98
C VAL A 104 29.81 3.64 -4.17
N ALA A 105 30.17 4.42 -5.18
CA ALA A 105 31.55 4.86 -5.37
C ALA A 105 32.01 5.74 -4.18
N PRO A 106 33.31 5.74 -3.81
CA PRO A 106 33.81 6.47 -2.65
C PRO A 106 33.42 7.96 -2.61
N GLU A 107 33.34 8.61 -3.76
CA GLU A 107 32.94 10.01 -3.91
C GLU A 107 31.48 10.29 -3.53
N HIS A 108 30.66 9.25 -3.37
CA HIS A 108 29.22 9.36 -3.06
C HIS A 108 28.88 8.90 -1.65
N THR A 109 29.84 8.42 -0.86
CA THR A 109 29.59 7.90 0.51
C THR A 109 28.94 8.93 1.42
N ALA A 110 29.36 10.19 1.36
CA ALA A 110 28.82 11.28 2.19
C ALA A 110 27.31 11.55 1.98
N ALA A 111 26.74 11.10 0.85
CA ALA A 111 25.31 11.24 0.57
C ALA A 111 24.45 10.19 1.30
N LEU A 112 25.05 9.11 1.84
CA LEU A 112 24.36 8.01 2.50
C LEU A 112 24.54 8.00 4.04
N GLU A 113 25.45 8.81 4.58
CA GLU A 113 25.76 8.88 6.02
C GLU A 113 24.84 9.84 6.79
N LYS A 114 23.82 10.41 6.14
CA LYS A 114 22.83 11.32 6.72
C LYS A 114 21.49 10.63 6.89
#